data_AF-A0A538MQ61-F1
#
_entry.id   AF-A0A538MQ61-F1
#
_cell.length_a   1.000
_cell.length_b   1.000
_cell.length_c   1.000
_cell.angle_alpha   90.00
_cell.angle_beta   90.00
_cell.angle_gamma   90.00
#
_symmetry.space_group_name_H-M   'P 1'
#
loop_
_entity.id
_entity.type
_entity.pdbx_description
1 polymer ?
#
loop_
_entity_poly.entity_id
_entity_poly.type
_entity_poly.pdbx_seq_one_letter_code
_entity_poly.pdbx_strand_id
1 'polypeptide(L)'
;RQVMIGADFGRGLLVASVPVAYALGALTLGQLYAVAFLTGTLSMLFFVSQSTLFVSLVQREDYVEANSFLHGSRAFSYVGGPPVGGLLVQLLSAPYALVADAVSFLVSVVFLRRIDPIEPPASTDEKGRVVAGARFIRRSPV
;
A
#
# COMPACT_ATOMS: atom_id res chain seq x y z
N ARG A 1 3.90 12.19 1.89
CA ARG A 1 3.63 11.30 3.06
C ARG A 1 2.14 11.10 3.41
N GLN A 2 1.30 12.15 3.45
CA GLN A 2 -0.09 12.05 3.94
C GLN A 2 -0.99 11.08 3.14
N VAL A 3 -0.82 11.01 1.81
CA VAL A 3 -1.58 10.09 0.94
C VAL A 3 -1.30 8.62 1.26
N MET A 4 -0.04 8.27 1.54
CA MET A 4 0.33 6.89 1.91
C MET A 4 -0.27 6.49 3.27
N ILE A 5 -0.27 7.41 4.25
CA ILE A 5 -0.88 7.17 5.56
C ILE A 5 -2.39 6.95 5.43
N GLY A 6 -3.07 7.78 4.63
CA GLY A 6 -4.50 7.62 4.38
C GLY A 6 -4.83 6.29 3.67
N ALA A 7 -4.01 5.90 2.70
CA ALA A 7 -4.17 4.65 1.98
C ALA A 7 -3.99 3.41 2.89
N ASP A 8 -2.91 3.35 3.66
CA ASP A 8 -2.67 2.22 4.58
C ASP A 8 -3.71 2.15 5.70
N PHE A 9 -4.14 3.29 6.23
CA PHE A 9 -5.21 3.33 7.23
C PHE A 9 -6.53 2.82 6.67
N GLY A 10 -6.91 3.24 5.46
CA GLY A 10 -8.10 2.75 4.77
C GLY A 10 -8.04 1.25 4.51
N ARG A 11 -6.90 0.72 4.06
CA ARG A 11 -6.68 -0.72 3.83
C ARG A 11 -6.80 -1.51 5.13
N GLY A 12 -6.18 -1.03 6.21
CA GLY A 12 -6.29 -1.64 7.54
C GLY A 12 -7.73 -1.72 8.03
N LEU A 13 -8.52 -0.64 7.90
CA LEU A 13 -9.93 -0.62 8.26
C LEU A 13 -10.79 -1.60 7.43
N LEU A 14 -10.54 -1.65 6.11
CA LEU A 14 -11.26 -2.55 5.22
C LEU A 14 -10.99 -4.02 5.57
N VAL A 15 -9.72 -4.38 5.81
CA VAL A 15 -9.34 -5.73 6.21
C VAL A 15 -9.92 -6.08 7.59
N ALA A 16 -9.88 -5.15 8.55
CA ALA A 16 -10.46 -5.34 9.88
C ALA A 16 -11.99 -5.51 9.87
N SER A 17 -12.69 -4.98 8.86
CA SER A 17 -14.14 -5.14 8.74
C SER A 17 -14.58 -6.59 8.48
N VAL A 18 -13.70 -7.42 7.90
CA VAL A 18 -13.98 -8.82 7.54
C VAL A 18 -14.13 -9.72 8.78
N PRO A 19 -13.17 -9.79 9.73
CA PRO A 19 -13.33 -10.59 10.94
C PRO A 19 -14.48 -10.08 11.82
N VAL A 20 -14.78 -8.77 11.83
CA VAL A 20 -15.93 -8.22 12.57
C VAL A 20 -17.25 -8.72 11.96
N ALA A 21 -17.41 -8.66 10.64
CA ALA A 21 -18.59 -9.18 9.97
C ALA A 21 -18.74 -10.70 10.11
N TYR A 22 -17.61 -11.44 10.14
CA TYR A 22 -17.60 -12.87 10.45
C TYR A 22 -18.12 -13.16 11.86
N ALA A 23 -17.65 -12.42 12.87
CA ALA A 23 -18.09 -12.59 14.26
C ALA A 23 -19.58 -12.26 14.46
N LEU A 24 -20.12 -11.32 13.68
CA LEU A 24 -21.53 -10.94 13.70
C LEU A 24 -22.43 -11.86 12.85
N GLY A 25 -21.85 -12.86 12.16
CA GLY A 25 -22.60 -13.74 11.25
C GLY A 25 -23.15 -13.05 10.00
N ALA A 26 -22.73 -11.82 9.72
CA ALA A 26 -23.21 -10.99 8.60
C ALA A 26 -22.25 -11.03 7.39
N LEU A 27 -21.22 -11.87 7.42
CA LEU A 27 -20.22 -11.96 6.37
C LEU A 27 -20.84 -12.49 5.07
N THR A 28 -20.71 -11.71 4.00
CA THR A 28 -21.19 -12.08 2.67
C THR A 28 -20.04 -12.09 1.65
N LEU A 29 -20.18 -12.89 0.60
CA LEU A 29 -19.28 -12.85 -0.56
C LEU A 29 -19.22 -11.46 -1.20
N GLY A 30 -20.35 -10.73 -1.20
CA GLY A 30 -20.41 -9.35 -1.71
C GLY A 30 -19.49 -8.39 -0.93
N GLN A 31 -19.47 -8.49 0.40
CA GLN A 31 -18.56 -7.70 1.23
C GLN A 31 -17.09 -8.00 0.94
N LEU A 32 -16.74 -9.29 0.78
CA LEU A 32 -15.37 -9.69 0.46
C LEU A 32 -14.91 -9.11 -0.89
N TYR A 33 -15.77 -9.12 -1.91
CA TYR A 33 -15.46 -8.49 -3.19
C TYR A 33 -15.29 -6.97 -3.06
N ALA A 34 -16.15 -6.30 -2.31
CA ALA A 34 -16.03 -4.85 -2.07
C ALA A 34 -14.72 -4.50 -1.35
N VAL A 35 -14.36 -5.26 -0.30
CA VAL A 35 -13.11 -5.09 0.45
C VAL A 35 -11.90 -5.31 -0.46
N ALA A 36 -11.88 -6.38 -1.26
CA ALA A 36 -10.78 -6.66 -2.19
C ALA A 36 -10.62 -5.54 -3.23
N PHE A 37 -11.73 -5.08 -3.81
CA PHE A 37 -11.73 -3.99 -4.80
C PHE A 37 -11.21 -2.67 -4.23
N LEU A 38 -11.71 -2.26 -3.07
CA LEU A 38 -11.30 -1.01 -2.43
C LEU A 38 -9.84 -1.07 -1.96
N THR A 39 -9.42 -2.22 -1.43
CA THR A 39 -8.03 -2.45 -1.02
C THR A 39 -7.09 -2.34 -2.22
N GLY A 40 -7.42 -2.97 -3.36
CA GLY A 40 -6.64 -2.87 -4.59
C GLY A 40 -6.57 -1.43 -5.13
N THR A 41 -7.66 -0.68 -5.04
CA THR A 41 -7.70 0.74 -5.43
C THR A 41 -6.74 1.58 -4.57
N LEU A 42 -6.78 1.40 -3.25
CA LEU A 42 -5.90 2.08 -2.31
C LEU A 42 -4.43 1.67 -2.49
N SER A 43 -4.15 0.41 -2.81
CA SER A 43 -2.80 -0.07 -3.15
C SER A 43 -2.20 0.69 -4.33
N MET A 44 -3.01 0.99 -5.34
CA MET A 44 -2.54 1.71 -6.51
C MET A 44 -2.15 3.15 -6.18
N LEU A 45 -2.95 3.84 -5.36
CA LEU A 45 -2.62 5.18 -4.85
C LEU A 45 -1.32 5.18 -4.04
N PHE A 46 -1.10 4.14 -3.23
CA PHE A 46 0.14 3.96 -2.47
C PHE A 46 1.33 3.75 -3.40
N PHE A 47 1.22 2.89 -4.43
CA PHE A 47 2.30 2.59 -5.35
C PHE A 47 2.74 3.81 -6.16
N VAL A 48 1.78 4.61 -6.64
CA VAL A 48 2.04 5.87 -7.36
C VAL A 48 2.71 6.92 -6.46
N SER A 49 2.33 6.97 -5.18
CA SER A 49 2.93 7.89 -4.22
C SER A 49 4.35 7.46 -3.82
N GLN A 50 4.57 6.16 -3.65
CA GLN A 50 5.86 5.59 -3.25
C GLN A 50 6.96 5.83 -4.28
N SER A 51 6.66 5.71 -5.58
CA SER A 51 7.64 5.98 -6.64
C SER A 51 8.11 7.44 -6.62
N THR A 52 7.20 8.37 -6.34
CA THR A 52 7.50 9.81 -6.25
C THR A 52 8.36 10.13 -5.02
N LEU A 53 8.06 9.51 -3.87
CA LEU A 53 8.83 9.69 -2.64
C LEU A 53 10.22 9.06 -2.73
N PHE A 54 10.33 7.89 -3.37
CA PHE A 54 11.61 7.20 -3.54
C PHE A 54 12.62 8.05 -4.33
N VAL A 55 12.18 8.71 -5.41
CA VAL A 55 13.03 9.61 -6.21
C VAL A 55 13.45 10.86 -5.43
N SER A 56 12.64 11.32 -4.47
CA SER A 56 12.97 12.48 -3.61
C SER A 56 13.92 12.15 -2.45
N LEU A 57 14.03 10.88 -2.06
CA LEU A 57 14.75 10.43 -0.86
C LEU A 57 16.14 9.86 -1.13
N VAL A 58 16.38 9.34 -2.34
CA VAL A 58 17.62 8.64 -2.68
C VAL A 58 18.44 9.50 -3.65
N GLN A 59 19.73 9.70 -3.35
CA GLN A 59 20.66 10.39 -4.24
C GLN A 59 20.90 9.53 -5.48
N ARG A 60 21.18 10.15 -6.63
CA ARG A 60 21.22 9.43 -7.92
C ARG A 60 22.25 8.30 -7.94
N GLU A 61 23.34 8.46 -7.18
CA GLU A 61 24.41 7.49 -7.09
C GLU A 61 23.97 6.16 -6.42
N ASP A 62 22.99 6.23 -5.51
CA ASP A 62 22.55 5.08 -4.69
C ASP A 62 21.29 4.38 -5.25
N TYR A 63 20.73 4.84 -6.38
CA TYR A 63 19.48 4.31 -6.91
C TYR A 63 19.53 2.82 -7.26
N VAL A 64 20.67 2.31 -7.72
CA VAL A 64 20.81 0.90 -8.09
C VAL A 64 20.80 0.02 -6.85
N GLU A 65 21.51 0.43 -5.79
CA GLU A 65 21.58 -0.31 -4.53
C GLU A 65 20.25 -0.25 -3.77
N ALA A 66 19.63 0.94 -3.69
CA ALA A 66 18.33 1.12 -3.06
C ALA A 66 17.20 0.37 -3.82
N ASN A 67 17.21 0.35 -5.16
CA ASN A 67 16.29 -0.47 -5.93
C ASN A 67 16.56 -1.97 -5.72
N SER A 68 17.82 -2.40 -5.75
CA SER A 68 18.16 -3.81 -5.53
C SER A 68 17.67 -4.30 -4.17
N PHE A 69 17.83 -3.50 -3.12
CA PHE A 69 17.30 -3.82 -1.79
C PHE A 69 15.77 -3.88 -1.77
N LEU A 70 15.08 -2.88 -2.34
CA LEU A 70 13.61 -2.87 -2.41
C LEU A 70 13.05 -4.05 -3.21
N HIS A 71 13.64 -4.33 -4.36
CA HIS A 71 13.25 -5.45 -5.22
C HIS A 71 13.54 -6.79 -4.54
N GLY A 72 14.68 -6.92 -3.86
CA GLY A 72 15.01 -8.09 -3.06
C GLY A 72 14.00 -8.32 -1.93
N SER A 73 13.64 -7.27 -1.19
CA SER A 73 12.62 -7.33 -0.13
C SER A 73 11.24 -7.74 -0.65
N ARG A 74 10.81 -7.19 -1.80
CA ARG A 74 9.55 -7.59 -2.45
C ARG A 74 9.58 -9.03 -2.93
N ALA A 75 10.66 -9.46 -3.56
CA ALA A 75 10.80 -10.84 -4.02
C ALA A 75 10.74 -11.81 -2.84
N PHE A 76 11.43 -11.50 -1.76
CA PHE A 76 11.38 -12.29 -0.53
C PHE A 76 9.98 -12.34 0.06
N SER A 77 9.28 -11.20 0.11
CA SER A 77 7.88 -11.14 0.59
C SER A 77 6.92 -11.90 -0.31
N TYR A 78 7.14 -11.90 -1.63
CA TYR A 78 6.29 -12.61 -2.60
C TYR A 78 6.46 -14.13 -2.51
N VAL A 79 7.68 -14.60 -2.26
CA VAL A 79 7.99 -16.03 -2.12
C VAL A 79 7.62 -16.54 -0.71
N GLY A 80 7.96 -15.77 0.33
CA GLY A 80 7.75 -16.17 1.73
C GLY A 80 6.34 -15.88 2.25
N GLY A 81 5.66 -14.88 1.69
CA GLY A 81 4.34 -14.43 2.15
C GLY A 81 3.25 -15.49 2.05
N PRO A 82 3.01 -16.11 0.88
CA PRO A 82 1.93 -17.10 0.74
C PRO A 82 2.08 -18.33 1.65
N PRO A 83 3.27 -18.97 1.77
CA PRO A 83 3.47 -20.06 2.74
C PRO A 83 3.22 -19.65 4.19
N VAL A 84 3.71 -18.49 4.61
CA VAL A 84 3.52 -17.96 5.97
C VAL A 84 2.04 -17.65 6.23
N GLY A 85 1.36 -17.03 5.28
CA GLY A 85 -0.08 -16.76 5.35
C GLY A 85 -0.91 -18.04 5.44
N GLY A 86 -0.56 -19.07 4.67
CA GLY A 86 -1.19 -20.38 4.74
C GLY A 86 -1.04 -21.05 6.11
N LEU A 87 0.17 -21.04 6.67
CA LEU A 87 0.43 -21.56 8.02
C LEU A 87 -0.32 -20.78 9.10
N LEU A 88 -0.38 -19.44 8.99
CA LEU A 88 -1.15 -18.59 9.91
C LEU A 88 -2.63 -18.95 9.88
N VAL A 89 -3.23 -19.11 8.70
CA VAL A 89 -4.63 -19.52 8.56
C VAL A 89 -4.85 -20.93 9.12
N GLN A 90 -3.91 -21.85 8.90
CA GLN A 90 -4.01 -23.23 9.38
C GLN A 90 -3.93 -23.32 10.91
N LEU A 91 -3.07 -22.51 11.55
CA LEU A 91 -2.86 -22.51 13.00
C LEU A 91 -3.90 -21.67 13.76
N LEU A 92 -4.25 -20.51 13.22
CA LEU A 92 -5.07 -19.51 13.92
C LEU A 92 -6.48 -19.39 13.35
N SER A 93 -6.83 -20.08 12.26
CA SER A 93 -8.07 -19.87 11.48
C SER A 93 -8.10 -18.55 10.70
N ALA A 94 -8.88 -18.52 9.61
CA ALA A 94 -8.95 -17.38 8.68
C ALA A 94 -9.22 -15.99 9.31
N PRO A 95 -10.11 -15.84 10.31
CA PRO A 95 -10.39 -14.53 10.91
C PRO A 95 -9.19 -13.94 11.65
N TYR A 96 -8.41 -14.77 12.35
CA TYR A 96 -7.26 -14.31 13.13
C TYR A 96 -6.06 -13.98 12.23
N ALA A 97 -5.90 -14.68 11.11
CA ALA A 97 -4.93 -14.32 10.08
C ALA A 97 -5.21 -12.92 9.51
N LEU A 98 -6.49 -12.57 9.30
CA LEU A 98 -6.89 -11.22 8.86
C LEU A 98 -6.62 -10.13 9.91
N VAL A 99 -6.74 -10.47 11.21
CA VAL A 99 -6.34 -9.54 12.28
C VAL A 99 -4.83 -9.30 12.25
N ALA A 100 -4.02 -10.34 12.05
CA ALA A 100 -2.57 -10.19 11.91
C ALA A 100 -2.18 -9.33 10.69
N ASP A 101 -2.91 -9.48 9.57
CA ASP A 101 -2.75 -8.64 8.39
C ASP A 101 -3.11 -7.16 8.67
N ALA A 102 -4.24 -6.92 9.33
CA ALA A 102 -4.64 -5.57 9.74
C ALA A 102 -3.61 -4.89 10.67
N VAL A 103 -3.02 -5.65 11.61
CA VAL A 103 -1.94 -5.15 12.48
C VAL A 103 -0.71 -4.75 11.66
N SER A 104 -0.39 -5.51 10.60
CA SER A 104 0.76 -5.21 9.74
C SER A 104 0.61 -3.86 9.03
N PHE A 105 -0.60 -3.49 8.61
CA PHE A 105 -0.89 -2.14 8.09
C PHE A 105 -0.72 -1.04 9.15
N LEU A 106 -1.15 -1.28 10.39
CA LEU A 106 -0.95 -0.31 11.48
C LEU A 106 0.52 -0.11 11.81
N VAL A 107 1.31 -1.19 11.78
CA VAL A 107 2.76 -1.14 11.93
C VAL A 107 3.37 -0.28 10.80
N SER A 108 2.95 -0.47 9.55
CA SER A 108 3.37 0.38 8.42
C SER A 108 3.10 1.87 8.68
N VAL A 109 1.91 2.22 9.18
CA VAL A 109 1.57 3.60 9.54
C VAL A 109 2.51 4.18 10.59
N VAL A 110 2.89 3.38 11.61
CA VAL A 110 3.83 3.83 12.65
C VAL A 110 5.23 4.06 12.08
N PHE A 111 5.71 3.16 11.21
CA PHE A 111 7.00 3.33 10.54
C PHE A 111 7.00 4.55 9.63
N LEU A 112 5.97 4.74 8.79
CA LEU A 112 5.82 5.92 7.94
C LEU A 112 5.72 7.21 8.76
N ARG A 113 5.16 7.15 9.97
CA ARG A 113 5.13 8.30 10.87
C ARG A 113 6.51 8.68 11.41
N ARG A 114 7.40 7.71 11.60
CA ARG A 114 8.76 7.91 12.11
C ARG A 114 9.76 8.34 11.06
N ILE A 115 9.50 8.10 9.78
CA ILE A 115 10.33 8.63 8.71
C ILE A 115 10.03 10.13 8.62
N ASP A 116 11.08 10.94 8.76
CA ASP A 116 11.07 12.39 8.57
C ASP A 116 11.77 12.72 7.25
N PRO A 117 11.08 12.55 6.10
CA PRO A 117 11.67 12.81 4.80
C PRO A 117 11.88 14.33 4.62
N ILE A 118 13.02 14.72 4.05
CA ILE A 118 13.19 16.07 3.48
C ILE A 118 12.28 16.13 2.24
N GLU A 119 10.99 16.39 2.45
CA GLU A 119 10.03 16.60 1.37
C GLU A 119 10.32 17.96 0.71
N PRO A 120 10.58 18.01 -0.62
CA PRO A 120 10.53 19.28 -1.34
C PRO A 120 9.15 19.90 -1.10
N PRO A 121 9.05 21.22 -0.87
CA PRO A 121 7.78 21.86 -0.53
C PRO A 121 6.71 21.47 -1.56
N ALA A 122 5.54 21.07 -1.07
CA ALA A 122 4.38 20.79 -1.91
C ALA A 122 4.16 22.01 -2.81
N SER A 123 4.43 21.86 -4.11
CA SER A 123 4.24 22.95 -5.06
C SER A 123 2.75 23.30 -5.05
N THR A 124 2.42 24.50 -4.61
CA THR A 124 1.06 25.03 -4.39
C THR A 124 0.19 25.15 -5.66
N ASP A 125 0.59 24.50 -6.75
CA ASP A 125 0.02 24.68 -8.09
C ASP A 125 -0.62 23.35 -8.56
N GLU A 126 -1.72 22.99 -7.91
CA GLU A 126 -2.40 21.69 -8.05
C GLU A 126 -3.48 21.64 -9.14
N LYS A 127 -3.91 22.78 -9.70
CA LYS A 127 -5.01 22.79 -10.66
C LYS A 127 -4.50 22.64 -12.09
N GLY A 128 -4.30 21.39 -12.52
CA GLY A 128 -4.15 21.06 -13.95
C GLY A 128 -3.03 20.11 -14.32
N ARG A 129 -2.20 19.64 -13.37
CA ARG A 129 -1.09 18.72 -13.65
C ARG A 129 -1.55 17.35 -14.17
N VAL A 130 -2.70 16.85 -13.71
CA VAL A 130 -3.30 15.60 -14.22
C VAL A 130 -3.73 15.76 -15.69
N VAL A 131 -4.33 16.90 -16.04
CA VAL A 131 -4.74 17.23 -17.42
C VAL A 131 -3.52 17.47 -18.31
N ALA A 132 -2.48 18.11 -17.78
CA ALA A 132 -1.22 18.34 -18.49
C ALA A 132 -0.48 17.02 -18.74
N GLY A 133 -0.43 16.11 -17.75
CA GLY A 133 0.14 14.76 -17.90
C GLY A 133 -0.62 13.92 -18.91
N ALA A 134 -1.96 13.90 -18.84
CA ALA A 134 -2.79 13.20 -19.82
C ALA A 134 -2.62 13.78 -21.25
N ARG A 135 -2.50 15.10 -21.37
CA ARG A 135 -2.25 15.78 -22.65
C ARG A 135 -0.86 15.51 -23.21
N PHE A 136 0.15 15.34 -22.34
CA PHE A 136 1.52 15.01 -22.71
C PHE A 136 1.63 13.57 -23.25
N ILE A 137 1.06 12.58 -22.53
CA ILE A 137 1.01 11.19 -23.00
C ILE A 137 0.29 11.08 -24.34
N ARG A 138 -0.80 11.85 -24.53
CA ARG A 138 -1.52 11.88 -25.80
C ARG A 138 -0.73 12.52 -26.95
N ARG A 139 0.28 13.35 -26.66
CA ARG A 139 1.08 14.07 -27.67
C ARG A 139 2.44 13.45 -27.94
N SER A 140 2.92 12.58 -27.06
CA SER A 140 4.19 11.90 -27.20
C SER A 140 3.95 10.42 -27.50
N PRO A 141 3.93 10.00 -28.78
CA PRO A 141 4.06 8.58 -29.09
C PRO A 141 5.47 8.16 -28.67
N VAL A 142 5.55 7.09 -27.87
CA VAL A 142 6.80 6.36 -27.58
C VAL A 142 7.20 5.58 -28.83
#